data_AF-A0A0R1QIF3-F1
#
_entry.id   AF-A0A0R1QIF3-F1
#
_cell.length_a   1.000
_cell.length_b   1.000
_cell.length_c   1.000
_cell.angle_alpha   90.00
_cell.angle_beta   90.00
_cell.angle_gamma   90.00
#
_symmetry.space_group_name_H-M   'P 1'
#
loop_
_entity.id
_entity.type
_entity.pdbx_description
1 polymer ?
#
loop_
_entity_poly.entity_id
_entity_poly.type
_entity_poly.pdbx_seq_one_letter_code
_entity_poly.pdbx_strand_id
1 'polypeptide(L)'
;MSLDLKKSLPIYSDPIVLRQGDTNVGILVHVFDNSTPKNLENLHIEFHADKPDVTTIDDDEQSHFTIGTDKESFTYTVPDELTDASGSTTNTYFKIGNDSTSDFYIHILTKSGMEKLESGDYISKVDRIFNHVMSDYAAINDISATGKGTFDTALADSKKEMKDLMDNLNAEYVQFINSKTTDFNTFLANLDSQATDVKAKYTALKAQLDALEVPVNAVGTNLLLGTSKTLNTVTNATGWNTNLPVYQASMKKVDSDTTYTARAWISPASNYMCVQVVWKDASGNEHFGGGNWISAGTSGYSTWTGTIPAGNIIDRVAIVFSDQQSTASSVSYCETKLEKGSIATDWCPNPAEILTQSDYAKIKANQPDLSGFQKASDVQTAITNALSDVNAKVKELETKIDKLS
;
A
#
# COMPACT_ATOMS: atom_id res chain seq x y z
N MET A 1 40.18 -64.45 -27.83
CA MET A 1 39.73 -63.45 -26.82
C MET A 1 38.83 -62.42 -27.48
N SER A 2 38.06 -61.66 -26.69
CA SER A 2 37.18 -60.59 -27.17
C SER A 2 37.64 -59.26 -26.56
N LEU A 3 37.70 -58.19 -27.34
CA LEU A 3 38.15 -56.86 -26.90
C LEU A 3 37.22 -55.75 -27.44
N ASP A 4 37.04 -54.66 -26.69
CA ASP A 4 36.18 -53.54 -27.07
C ASP A 4 36.98 -52.23 -27.23
N LEU A 5 36.70 -51.47 -28.29
CA LEU A 5 37.36 -50.19 -28.61
C LEU A 5 36.89 -49.01 -27.76
N LYS A 6 35.65 -49.04 -27.23
CA LYS A 6 35.09 -47.98 -26.38
C LYS A 6 35.30 -48.25 -24.91
N LYS A 7 35.88 -49.40 -24.55
CA LYS A 7 36.25 -49.77 -23.17
C LYS A 7 35.03 -49.75 -22.23
N SER A 8 33.82 -49.93 -22.78
CA SER A 8 32.54 -49.74 -22.10
C SER A 8 32.05 -51.00 -21.36
N LEU A 9 32.68 -52.15 -21.60
CA LEU A 9 32.42 -53.41 -20.88
C LEU A 9 33.74 -54.02 -20.37
N PRO A 10 33.77 -54.55 -19.13
CA PRO A 10 34.86 -55.41 -18.69
C PRO A 10 34.75 -56.74 -19.44
N ILE A 11 35.46 -56.88 -20.55
CA ILE A 11 35.52 -58.17 -21.24
C ILE A 11 36.58 -59.01 -20.53
N TYR A 12 36.11 -60.01 -19.76
CA TYR A 12 36.96 -61.04 -19.19
C TYR A 12 37.49 -61.92 -20.33
N SER A 13 38.68 -61.61 -20.83
CA SER A 13 39.44 -62.57 -21.62
C SER A 13 40.08 -63.58 -20.67
N ASP A 14 39.97 -64.87 -21.00
CA ASP A 14 40.78 -65.88 -20.33
C ASP A 14 42.26 -65.47 -20.45
N PRO A 15 43.05 -65.61 -19.36
CA PRO A 15 44.44 -65.18 -19.37
C PRO A 15 45.18 -65.90 -20.50
N ILE A 16 45.82 -65.13 -21.38
CA ILE A 16 46.70 -65.69 -22.40
C ILE A 16 47.96 -66.12 -21.69
N VAL A 17 48.19 -67.44 -21.64
CA VAL A 17 49.36 -68.01 -21.00
C VAL A 17 50.27 -68.59 -22.07
N LEU A 18 51.47 -68.02 -22.19
CA LEU A 18 52.54 -68.50 -23.06
C LEU A 18 53.69 -69.04 -22.22
N ARG A 19 54.65 -69.70 -22.85
CA ARG A 19 55.92 -70.07 -22.22
C ARG A 19 57.07 -69.34 -22.89
N GLN A 20 58.13 -69.13 -22.10
CA GLN A 20 59.32 -68.44 -22.57
C GLN A 20 59.97 -69.21 -23.74
N GLY A 21 60.15 -68.53 -24.87
CA GLY A 21 60.65 -69.10 -26.12
C GLY A 21 59.64 -69.90 -26.95
N ASP A 22 58.34 -69.75 -26.69
CA ASP A 22 57.30 -70.21 -27.63
C ASP A 22 57.37 -69.36 -28.91
N THR A 23 57.38 -70.01 -30.07
CA THR A 23 57.44 -69.35 -31.38
C THR A 23 56.22 -69.69 -32.23
N ASN A 24 55.87 -68.81 -33.17
CA ASN A 24 54.76 -68.99 -34.11
C ASN A 24 53.39 -69.26 -33.44
N VAL A 25 53.10 -68.54 -32.34
CA VAL A 25 51.84 -68.67 -31.61
C VAL A 25 50.81 -67.69 -32.18
N GLY A 26 49.65 -68.21 -32.60
CA GLY A 26 48.52 -67.38 -33.05
C GLY A 26 47.52 -67.09 -31.93
N ILE A 27 47.16 -65.82 -31.73
CA ILE A 27 46.11 -65.37 -30.82
C ILE A 27 44.90 -64.92 -31.64
N LEU A 28 43.77 -65.63 -31.52
CA LEU A 28 42.51 -65.22 -32.13
C LEU A 28 41.84 -64.09 -31.31
N VAL A 29 41.50 -62.99 -31.97
CA VAL A 29 40.90 -61.78 -31.37
C VAL A 29 39.60 -61.45 -32.08
N HIS A 30 38.51 -61.32 -31.31
CA HIS A 30 37.23 -60.78 -31.76
C HIS A 30 37.11 -59.33 -31.30
N VAL A 31 36.74 -58.42 -32.20
CA VAL A 31 36.74 -56.98 -31.92
C VAL A 31 35.32 -56.46 -31.88
N PHE A 32 35.01 -55.70 -30.83
CA PHE A 32 33.72 -55.06 -30.65
C PHE A 32 33.88 -53.55 -30.56
N ASP A 33 32.88 -52.83 -31.08
CA ASP A 33 32.70 -51.39 -30.92
C ASP A 33 31.39 -51.19 -30.17
N ASN A 34 31.49 -51.02 -28.85
CA ASN A 34 30.35 -50.92 -27.94
C ASN A 34 29.40 -52.11 -28.05
N SER A 35 29.92 -53.32 -27.82
CA SER A 35 29.17 -54.61 -27.89
C SER A 35 28.66 -55.04 -29.28
N THR A 36 29.01 -54.32 -30.36
CA THR A 36 28.69 -54.71 -31.74
C THR A 36 29.94 -55.19 -32.45
N PRO A 37 29.94 -56.34 -33.15
CA PRO A 37 31.11 -56.79 -33.90
C PRO A 37 31.62 -55.72 -34.87
N LYS A 38 32.94 -55.49 -34.86
CA LYS A 38 33.58 -54.48 -35.71
C LYS A 38 34.03 -55.13 -37.01
N ASN A 39 33.55 -54.62 -38.15
CA ASN A 39 34.10 -55.00 -39.44
C ASN A 39 35.54 -54.47 -39.60
N LEU A 40 36.48 -55.39 -39.82
CA LEU A 40 37.92 -55.16 -39.90
C LEU A 40 38.44 -55.02 -41.33
N GLU A 41 37.58 -55.16 -42.34
CA GLU A 41 37.98 -55.09 -43.75
C GLU A 41 38.63 -53.74 -44.09
N ASN A 42 39.86 -53.78 -44.60
CA ASN A 42 40.69 -52.62 -44.92
C ASN A 42 41.09 -51.74 -43.72
N LEU A 43 41.02 -52.25 -42.48
CA LEU A 43 41.56 -51.56 -41.32
C LEU A 43 43.01 -51.98 -41.04
N HIS A 44 43.82 -51.01 -40.65
CA HIS A 44 45.21 -51.20 -40.23
C HIS A 44 45.25 -51.60 -38.75
N ILE A 45 46.02 -52.65 -38.41
CA ILE A 45 46.07 -53.21 -37.05
C ILE A 45 47.52 -53.17 -36.55
N GLU A 46 47.73 -52.61 -35.36
CA GLU A 46 49.02 -52.57 -34.67
C GLU A 46 48.88 -53.24 -33.30
N PHE A 47 49.98 -53.80 -32.79
CA PHE A 47 50.05 -54.36 -31.43
C PHE A 47 51.10 -53.62 -30.59
N HIS A 48 50.75 -53.34 -29.33
CA HIS A 48 51.64 -52.72 -28.36
C HIS A 48 51.66 -53.52 -27.07
N ALA A 49 52.85 -53.72 -26.49
CA ALA A 49 53.01 -54.32 -25.17
C ALA A 49 54.31 -53.91 -24.48
N ASP A 50 54.23 -53.58 -23.19
CA ASP A 50 55.41 -53.50 -22.34
C ASP A 50 55.72 -54.89 -21.78
N LYS A 51 56.94 -55.36 -22.04
CA LYS A 51 57.44 -56.65 -21.57
C LYS A 51 57.83 -56.60 -20.09
N PRO A 52 57.87 -57.78 -19.41
CA PRO A 52 58.30 -57.87 -18.01
C PRO A 52 59.74 -57.38 -17.75
N ASP A 53 60.59 -57.39 -18.77
CA ASP A 53 61.98 -56.92 -18.72
C ASP A 53 62.12 -55.40 -18.97
N VAL A 54 61.01 -54.66 -19.00
CA VAL A 54 60.93 -53.20 -19.21
C VAL A 54 61.27 -52.77 -20.65
N THR A 55 61.39 -53.72 -21.58
CA THR A 55 61.40 -53.40 -23.01
C THR A 55 59.98 -53.34 -23.56
N THR A 56 59.78 -52.70 -24.71
CA THR A 56 58.45 -52.54 -25.34
C THR A 56 58.46 -53.19 -26.70
N ILE A 57 57.34 -53.78 -27.09
CA ILE A 57 57.08 -54.27 -28.45
C ILE A 57 56.00 -53.40 -29.07
N ASP A 58 56.35 -52.84 -30.22
CA ASP A 58 55.46 -52.16 -31.15
C ASP A 58 55.51 -52.93 -32.47
N ASP A 59 54.44 -53.64 -32.78
CA ASP A 59 54.35 -54.46 -33.98
C ASP A 59 53.32 -53.87 -34.95
N ASP A 60 53.84 -53.41 -36.09
CA ASP A 60 53.11 -52.76 -37.18
C ASP A 60 53.14 -53.62 -38.48
N GLU A 61 53.75 -54.81 -38.41
CA GLU A 61 53.92 -55.69 -39.57
C GLU A 61 52.60 -56.41 -39.90
N GLN A 62 51.90 -55.92 -40.92
CA GLN A 62 50.56 -56.40 -41.27
C GLN A 62 50.51 -57.89 -41.61
N SER A 63 51.62 -58.51 -42.02
CA SER A 63 51.67 -59.97 -42.23
C SER A 63 51.51 -60.80 -40.95
N HIS A 64 51.68 -60.22 -39.76
CA HIS A 64 51.39 -60.87 -38.49
C HIS A 64 49.88 -60.91 -38.16
N PHE A 65 49.05 -60.18 -38.90
CA PHE A 65 47.62 -60.04 -38.63
C PHE A 65 46.80 -60.67 -39.76
N THR A 66 46.20 -61.83 -39.52
CA THR A 66 45.34 -62.52 -40.50
C THR A 66 43.87 -62.30 -40.18
N ILE A 67 43.16 -61.51 -40.99
CA ILE A 67 41.72 -61.26 -40.83
C ILE A 67 40.91 -62.54 -41.12
N GLY A 68 39.98 -62.86 -40.23
CA GLY A 68 39.07 -64.00 -40.34
C GLY A 68 38.07 -63.85 -41.49
N THR A 69 37.51 -64.97 -41.96
CA THR A 69 36.50 -64.96 -43.04
C THR A 69 35.20 -64.25 -42.65
N ASP A 70 34.93 -64.11 -41.35
CA ASP A 70 33.82 -63.35 -40.78
C ASP A 70 34.01 -61.83 -40.90
N LYS A 71 35.24 -61.38 -41.19
CA LYS A 71 35.66 -59.96 -41.20
C LYS A 71 35.48 -59.24 -39.86
N GLU A 72 35.23 -59.98 -38.78
CA GLU A 72 34.94 -59.45 -37.43
C GLU A 72 35.98 -59.93 -36.40
N SER A 73 36.87 -60.83 -36.82
CA SER A 73 37.99 -61.33 -36.03
C SER A 73 39.31 -61.30 -36.82
N PHE A 74 40.42 -61.37 -36.11
CA PHE A 74 41.74 -61.58 -36.69
C PHE A 74 42.59 -62.51 -35.81
N THR A 75 43.55 -63.19 -36.41
CA THR A 75 44.60 -63.93 -35.68
C THR A 75 45.88 -63.11 -35.71
N TYR A 76 46.44 -62.82 -34.54
CA TYR A 76 47.74 -62.19 -34.36
C TYR A 76 48.81 -63.25 -34.12
N THR A 77 49.81 -63.33 -34.99
CA THR A 77 50.98 -64.18 -34.79
C THR A 77 51.97 -63.46 -33.89
N VAL A 78 52.19 -64.00 -32.70
CA VAL A 78 53.07 -63.42 -31.68
C VAL A 78 54.53 -63.48 -32.15
N PRO A 79 55.26 -62.35 -32.16
CA PRO A 79 56.68 -62.32 -32.47
C PRO A 79 57.50 -62.99 -31.36
N ASP A 80 58.59 -63.66 -31.75
CA ASP A 80 59.45 -64.41 -30.83
C ASP A 80 60.00 -63.52 -29.70
N GLU A 81 60.26 -62.23 -29.98
CA GLU A 81 60.78 -61.29 -28.97
C GLU A 81 59.81 -61.08 -27.80
N LEU A 82 58.50 -61.29 -27.99
CA LEU A 82 57.52 -61.15 -26.91
C LEU A 82 57.71 -62.23 -25.85
N THR A 83 58.07 -63.45 -26.24
CA THR A 83 58.20 -64.58 -25.33
C THR A 83 59.61 -64.77 -24.77
N ASP A 84 60.56 -63.87 -25.07
CA ASP A 84 61.94 -63.99 -24.59
C ASP A 84 62.13 -63.68 -23.09
N ALA A 85 61.16 -62.99 -22.46
CA ALA A 85 61.19 -62.67 -21.04
C ALA A 85 59.96 -63.24 -20.30
N SER A 86 60.19 -63.96 -19.21
CA SER A 86 59.11 -64.48 -18.37
C SER A 86 58.51 -63.40 -17.47
N GLY A 87 57.19 -63.42 -17.29
CA GLY A 87 56.45 -62.47 -16.46
C GLY A 87 55.13 -62.09 -17.13
N SER A 88 54.49 -61.02 -16.66
CA SER A 88 53.24 -60.52 -17.25
C SER A 88 53.54 -59.27 -18.05
N THR A 89 53.02 -59.17 -19.26
CA THR A 89 53.07 -57.92 -20.01
C THR A 89 52.24 -56.85 -19.28
N THR A 90 52.53 -55.57 -19.51
CA THR A 90 51.69 -54.45 -19.09
C THR A 90 51.38 -53.57 -20.30
N ASN A 91 50.39 -52.67 -20.16
CA ASN A 91 50.01 -51.75 -21.24
C ASN A 91 49.79 -52.47 -22.59
N THR A 92 49.17 -53.66 -22.56
CA THR A 92 49.08 -54.50 -23.76
C THR A 92 47.74 -54.30 -24.44
N TYR A 93 47.75 -53.80 -25.68
CA TYR A 93 46.54 -53.51 -26.44
C TYR A 93 46.79 -53.64 -27.95
N PHE A 94 45.72 -53.72 -28.73
CA PHE A 94 45.77 -53.52 -30.17
C PHE A 94 45.26 -52.14 -30.52
N LYS A 95 45.82 -51.54 -31.57
CA LYS A 95 45.31 -50.33 -32.19
C LYS A 95 44.72 -50.70 -33.54
N ILE A 96 43.49 -50.26 -33.77
CA ILE A 96 42.71 -50.60 -34.97
C ILE A 96 42.28 -49.29 -35.61
N GLY A 97 42.94 -48.92 -36.71
CA GLY A 97 42.83 -47.57 -37.28
C GLY A 97 43.25 -46.48 -36.28
N ASN A 98 42.31 -45.65 -35.86
CA ASN A 98 42.56 -44.54 -34.92
C ASN A 98 42.18 -44.86 -33.47
N ASP A 99 41.57 -46.01 -33.20
CA ASP A 99 41.10 -46.40 -31.86
C ASP A 99 42.03 -47.48 -31.24
N SER A 100 42.08 -47.55 -29.91
CA SER A 100 42.77 -48.62 -29.16
C SER A 100 41.74 -49.54 -28.49
N THR A 101 42.07 -50.83 -28.41
CA THR A 101 41.26 -51.78 -27.64
C THR A 101 41.38 -51.54 -26.14
N SER A 102 40.55 -52.24 -25.38
CA SER A 102 40.78 -52.45 -23.95
C SER A 102 42.11 -53.17 -23.72
N ASP A 103 42.78 -52.85 -22.61
CA ASP A 103 44.05 -53.48 -22.24
C ASP A 103 43.81 -54.93 -21.79
N PHE A 104 44.79 -55.80 -22.05
CA PHE A 104 44.79 -57.17 -21.57
C PHE A 104 46.19 -57.58 -21.09
N TYR A 105 46.33 -58.82 -20.64
CA TYR A 105 47.59 -59.35 -20.12
C TYR A 105 47.97 -60.64 -20.83
N ILE A 106 49.25 -60.78 -21.16
CA ILE A 106 49.86 -62.04 -21.56
C ILE A 106 50.82 -62.47 -20.45
N HIS A 107 50.59 -63.64 -19.87
CA HIS A 107 51.44 -64.23 -18.85
C HIS A 107 52.40 -65.23 -19.48
N ILE A 108 53.68 -64.91 -19.51
CA ILE A 108 54.75 -65.75 -20.05
C ILE A 108 55.40 -66.51 -18.89
N LEU A 109 55.12 -67.81 -18.80
CA LEU A 109 55.70 -68.68 -17.80
C LEU A 109 57.16 -69.01 -18.14
N THR A 110 58.01 -69.10 -17.12
CA THR A 110 59.39 -69.57 -17.28
C THR A 110 59.42 -70.99 -17.87
N LYS A 111 60.35 -71.22 -18.79
CA LYS A 111 60.58 -72.56 -19.34
C LYS A 111 61.15 -73.48 -18.26
N SER A 112 60.63 -74.70 -18.17
CA SER A 112 61.15 -75.73 -17.25
C SER A 112 62.64 -75.98 -17.55
N GLY A 113 63.52 -75.65 -16.60
CA GLY A 113 64.97 -75.80 -16.71
C GLY A 113 65.81 -74.52 -16.65
N MET A 114 65.20 -73.33 -16.59
CA MET A 114 65.91 -72.08 -16.26
C MET A 114 65.85 -71.79 -14.76
N GLU A 115 66.81 -72.32 -14.00
CA GLU A 115 67.12 -71.83 -12.66
C GLU A 115 68.04 -70.60 -12.77
N LYS A 116 67.57 -69.43 -12.32
CA LYS A 116 68.48 -68.42 -11.76
C LYS A 116 67.79 -67.56 -10.71
N LEU A 117 68.08 -67.89 -9.47
CA LEU A 117 68.08 -66.95 -8.35
C LEU A 117 69.22 -65.94 -8.58
N GLU A 118 68.93 -64.65 -8.74
CA GLU A 118 69.96 -63.61 -8.69
C GLU A 118 69.83 -62.72 -7.45
N SER A 119 70.93 -62.65 -6.71
CA SER A 119 71.14 -62.07 -5.39
C SER A 119 71.29 -60.52 -5.39
N GLY A 120 70.74 -59.81 -6.39
CA GLY A 120 70.83 -58.35 -6.50
C GLY A 120 69.57 -57.57 -6.07
N ASP A 121 68.51 -58.29 -5.73
CA ASP A 121 67.13 -57.78 -5.88
C ASP A 121 66.53 -57.17 -4.61
N TYR A 122 67.23 -57.24 -3.47
CA TYR A 122 66.74 -56.68 -2.20
C TYR A 122 67.00 -55.17 -2.10
N ILE A 123 68.16 -54.69 -2.58
CA ILE A 123 68.52 -53.26 -2.52
C ILE A 123 67.64 -52.46 -3.49
N SER A 124 67.43 -52.97 -4.70
CA SER A 124 66.52 -52.36 -5.70
C SER A 124 65.07 -52.29 -5.20
N LYS A 125 64.57 -53.33 -4.51
CA LYS A 125 63.24 -53.31 -3.88
C LYS A 125 63.14 -52.30 -2.75
N VAL A 126 64.18 -52.15 -1.92
CA VAL A 126 64.22 -51.16 -0.83
C VAL A 126 64.28 -49.74 -1.40
N ASP A 127 65.10 -49.47 -2.43
CA ASP A 127 65.15 -48.16 -3.09
C ASP A 127 63.82 -47.82 -3.76
N ARG A 128 63.13 -48.82 -4.34
CA ARG A 128 61.80 -48.65 -4.91
C ARG A 128 60.76 -48.27 -3.85
N ILE A 129 60.77 -48.95 -2.70
CA ILE A 129 59.90 -48.61 -1.56
C ILE A 129 60.22 -47.19 -1.06
N PHE A 130 61.50 -46.84 -0.92
CA PHE A 130 61.89 -45.52 -0.43
C PHE A 130 61.46 -44.40 -1.38
N ASN A 131 61.62 -44.60 -2.70
CA ASN A 131 61.16 -43.65 -3.71
C ASN A 131 59.63 -43.51 -3.72
N HIS A 132 58.89 -44.61 -3.57
CA HIS A 132 57.43 -44.54 -3.41
C HIS A 132 57.02 -43.78 -2.15
N VAL A 133 57.63 -44.06 -1.00
CA VAL A 133 57.34 -43.35 0.26
C VAL A 133 57.64 -41.84 0.15
N MET A 134 58.73 -41.45 -0.51
CA MET A 134 59.07 -40.04 -0.73
C MET A 134 58.11 -39.36 -1.71
N SER A 135 57.69 -40.08 -2.76
CA SER A 135 56.66 -39.61 -3.70
C SER A 135 55.32 -39.42 -3.00
N ASP A 136 54.89 -40.39 -2.20
CA ASP A 136 53.65 -40.33 -1.43
C ASP A 136 53.70 -39.20 -0.41
N TYR A 137 54.84 -38.98 0.26
CA TYR A 137 55.03 -37.85 1.17
C TYR A 137 54.91 -36.49 0.47
N ALA A 138 55.48 -36.35 -0.73
CA ALA A 138 55.35 -35.13 -1.53
C ALA A 138 53.89 -34.90 -1.97
N ALA A 139 53.21 -35.95 -2.43
CA ALA A 139 51.79 -35.89 -2.79
C ALA A 139 50.91 -35.53 -1.59
N ILE A 140 51.15 -36.12 -0.42
CA ILE A 140 50.42 -35.80 0.82
C ILE A 140 50.63 -34.34 1.22
N ASN A 141 51.86 -33.83 1.13
CA ASN A 141 52.15 -32.43 1.46
C ASN A 141 51.47 -31.46 0.48
N ASP A 142 51.49 -31.77 -0.82
CA ASP A 142 50.83 -30.98 -1.85
C ASP A 142 49.30 -30.98 -1.66
N ILE A 143 48.70 -32.13 -1.35
CA ILE A 143 47.28 -32.23 -0.97
C ILE A 143 46.99 -31.38 0.26
N SER A 144 47.85 -31.38 1.28
CA SER A 144 47.63 -30.58 2.49
C SER A 144 47.69 -29.08 2.21
N ALA A 145 48.64 -28.62 1.39
CA ALA A 145 48.84 -27.21 1.08
C ALA A 145 47.76 -26.68 0.12
N THR A 146 47.56 -27.39 -0.99
CA THR A 146 46.61 -27.02 -2.04
C THR A 146 45.16 -27.21 -1.59
N GLY A 147 44.87 -28.30 -0.87
CA GLY A 147 43.56 -28.54 -0.25
C GLY A 147 43.19 -27.47 0.78
N LYS A 148 44.13 -27.06 1.64
CA LYS A 148 43.92 -25.96 2.58
C LYS A 148 43.68 -24.63 1.87
N GLY A 149 44.49 -24.29 0.87
CA GLY A 149 44.31 -23.05 0.10
C GLY A 149 42.96 -22.98 -0.61
N THR A 150 42.50 -24.11 -1.16
CA THR A 150 41.20 -24.22 -1.84
C THR A 150 40.05 -24.05 -0.84
N PHE A 151 40.13 -24.69 0.34
CA PHE A 151 39.13 -24.54 1.40
C PHE A 151 39.06 -23.11 1.94
N ASP A 152 40.21 -22.48 2.20
CA ASP A 152 40.26 -21.11 2.71
C ASP A 152 39.66 -20.11 1.71
N THR A 153 39.89 -20.31 0.42
CA THR A 153 39.28 -19.51 -0.65
C THR A 153 37.77 -19.69 -0.68
N ALA A 154 37.29 -20.94 -0.70
CA ALA A 154 35.85 -21.24 -0.69
C ALA A 154 35.14 -20.67 0.55
N LEU A 155 35.79 -20.70 1.72
CA LEU A 155 35.27 -20.11 2.95
C LEU A 155 35.20 -18.57 2.86
N ALA A 156 36.20 -17.93 2.26
CA ALA A 156 36.22 -16.49 2.08
C ALA A 156 35.12 -16.03 1.09
N ASP A 157 34.96 -16.74 -0.02
CA ASP A 157 33.93 -16.47 -1.02
C ASP A 157 32.53 -16.66 -0.43
N SER A 158 32.28 -17.76 0.28
CA SER A 158 30.99 -18.01 0.92
C SER A 158 30.65 -16.97 1.99
N LYS A 159 31.64 -16.51 2.77
CA LYS A 159 31.47 -15.38 3.71
C LYS A 159 31.12 -14.08 2.99
N LYS A 160 31.77 -13.81 1.86
CA LYS A 160 31.50 -12.63 1.04
C LYS A 160 30.09 -12.68 0.47
N GLU A 161 29.69 -13.80 -0.14
CA GLU A 161 28.35 -13.99 -0.69
C GLU A 161 27.27 -13.81 0.38
N MET A 162 27.44 -14.39 1.56
CA MET A 162 26.50 -14.19 2.68
C MET A 162 26.44 -12.72 3.11
N LYS A 163 27.57 -12.03 3.15
CA LYS A 163 27.60 -10.60 3.50
C LYS A 163 26.88 -9.76 2.45
N ASP A 164 27.16 -9.99 1.18
CA ASP A 164 26.56 -9.25 0.07
C ASP A 164 25.03 -9.49 0.02
N LEU A 165 24.59 -10.72 0.33
CA LEU A 165 23.16 -11.05 0.49
C LEU A 165 22.50 -10.26 1.63
N MET A 166 23.13 -10.24 2.81
CA MET A 166 22.60 -9.48 3.96
C MET A 166 22.56 -7.97 3.69
N ASP A 167 23.61 -7.42 3.08
CA ASP A 167 23.68 -6.00 2.76
C ASP A 167 22.56 -5.61 1.77
N ASN A 168 22.33 -6.43 0.74
CA ASN A 168 21.26 -6.21 -0.23
C ASN A 168 19.87 -6.31 0.40
N LEU A 169 19.60 -7.36 1.18
CA LEU A 169 18.34 -7.52 1.91
C LEU A 169 18.07 -6.32 2.83
N ASN A 170 19.09 -5.85 3.54
CA ASN A 170 18.96 -4.70 4.42
C ASN A 170 18.70 -3.41 3.62
N ALA A 171 19.38 -3.21 2.50
CA ALA A 171 19.15 -2.05 1.64
C ALA A 171 17.73 -2.02 1.07
N GLU A 172 17.23 -3.14 0.57
CA GLU A 172 15.86 -3.26 0.05
C GLU A 172 14.81 -2.99 1.15
N TYR A 173 15.02 -3.56 2.34
CA TYR A 173 14.12 -3.36 3.47
C TYR A 173 14.07 -1.88 3.90
N VAL A 174 15.23 -1.23 4.00
CA VAL A 174 15.33 0.20 4.33
C VAL A 174 14.66 1.06 3.27
N GLN A 175 14.89 0.77 1.98
CA GLN A 175 14.23 1.51 0.90
C GLN A 175 12.71 1.34 0.94
N PHE A 176 12.22 0.13 1.18
CA PHE A 176 10.79 -0.14 1.31
C PHE A 176 10.17 0.66 2.47
N ILE A 177 10.78 0.63 3.66
CA ILE A 177 10.30 1.40 4.82
C ILE A 177 10.32 2.90 4.53
N ASN A 178 11.39 3.42 3.92
CA ASN A 178 11.49 4.84 3.62
C ASN A 178 10.43 5.29 2.61
N SER A 179 10.17 4.48 1.58
CA SER A 179 9.10 4.72 0.61
C SER A 179 7.74 4.77 1.31
N LYS A 180 7.44 3.80 2.18
CA LYS A 180 6.15 3.77 2.91
C LYS A 180 6.00 4.87 3.94
N THR A 181 7.08 5.26 4.60
CA THR A 181 7.09 6.43 5.47
C THR A 181 6.78 7.71 4.69
N THR A 182 7.33 7.84 3.47
CA THR A 182 7.07 8.98 2.59
C THR A 182 5.61 9.03 2.11
N ASP A 183 5.06 7.89 1.67
CA ASP A 183 3.66 7.76 1.27
C ASP A 183 2.73 8.18 2.44
N PHE A 184 3.01 7.66 3.65
CA PHE A 184 2.21 7.93 4.84
C PHE A 184 2.27 9.42 5.27
N ASN A 185 3.46 10.02 5.26
CA ASN A 185 3.61 11.44 5.57
C ASN A 185 2.88 12.33 4.56
N THR A 186 2.87 11.96 3.28
CA THR A 186 2.12 12.67 2.24
C THR A 186 0.62 12.59 2.48
N PHE A 187 0.12 11.42 2.88
CA PHE A 187 -1.29 11.24 3.25
C PHE A 187 -1.68 12.09 4.48
N LEU A 188 -0.85 12.10 5.53
CA LEU A 188 -1.08 12.94 6.72
C LEU A 188 -1.13 14.43 6.38
N ALA A 189 -0.21 14.92 5.55
CA ALA A 189 -0.20 16.31 5.11
C ALA A 189 -1.48 16.69 4.32
N ASN A 190 -2.00 15.76 3.52
CA ASN A 190 -3.25 15.98 2.79
C ASN A 190 -4.46 16.06 3.75
N LEU A 191 -4.54 15.18 4.76
CA LEU A 191 -5.58 15.25 5.79
C LEU A 191 -5.54 16.57 6.57
N ASP A 192 -4.35 17.04 6.95
CA ASP A 192 -4.19 18.30 7.68
C ASP A 192 -4.66 19.52 6.84
N SER A 193 -4.32 19.51 5.54
CA SER A 193 -4.79 20.51 4.59
C SER A 193 -6.33 20.52 4.46
N GLN A 194 -6.94 19.34 4.31
CA GLN A 194 -8.41 19.20 4.26
C GLN A 194 -9.08 19.68 5.55
N ALA A 195 -8.52 19.36 6.72
CA ALA A 195 -9.04 19.81 8.00
C ALA A 195 -8.98 21.34 8.14
N THR A 196 -7.89 21.95 7.67
CA THR A 196 -7.71 23.40 7.65
C THR A 196 -8.75 24.08 6.74
N ASP A 197 -8.98 23.55 5.55
CA ASP A 197 -9.98 24.06 4.61
C ASP A 197 -11.41 23.98 5.19
N VAL A 198 -11.78 22.84 5.79
CA VAL A 198 -13.08 22.68 6.46
C VAL A 198 -13.26 23.69 7.59
N LYS A 199 -12.23 23.91 8.42
CA LYS A 199 -12.27 24.90 9.51
C LYS A 199 -12.44 26.32 8.98
N ALA A 200 -11.77 26.68 7.89
CA ALA A 200 -11.91 27.97 7.24
C ALA A 200 -13.34 28.17 6.71
N LYS A 201 -13.89 27.16 6.02
CA LYS A 201 -15.25 27.19 5.49
C LYS A 201 -16.31 27.28 6.59
N TYR A 202 -16.15 26.54 7.69
CA TYR A 202 -17.02 26.66 8.87
C TYR A 202 -17.01 28.07 9.45
N THR A 203 -15.83 28.67 9.58
CA THR A 203 -15.67 30.03 10.13
C THR A 203 -16.36 31.06 9.23
N ALA A 204 -16.21 30.93 7.91
CA ALA A 204 -16.89 31.79 6.95
C ALA A 204 -18.42 31.65 7.03
N LEU A 205 -18.94 30.43 7.10
CA LEU A 205 -20.37 30.17 7.24
C LEU A 205 -20.92 30.74 8.55
N LYS A 206 -20.18 30.59 9.66
CA LYS A 206 -20.57 31.15 10.95
C LYS A 206 -20.67 32.68 10.89
N ALA A 207 -19.70 33.34 10.26
CA ALA A 207 -19.74 34.79 10.08
C ALA A 207 -20.93 35.25 9.22
N GLN A 208 -21.26 34.50 8.15
CA GLN A 208 -22.44 34.78 7.34
C GLN A 208 -23.75 34.60 8.12
N LEU A 209 -23.84 33.58 8.97
CA LEU A 209 -25.00 33.36 9.83
C LEU A 209 -25.18 34.49 10.84
N ASP A 210 -24.09 34.93 11.47
CA ASP A 210 -24.11 36.04 12.44
C ASP A 210 -24.53 37.35 11.77
N ALA A 211 -24.17 37.56 10.51
CA ALA A 211 -24.60 38.73 9.73
C ALA A 211 -26.07 38.69 9.31
N LEU A 212 -26.74 37.52 9.35
CA LEU A 212 -28.17 37.37 9.05
C LEU A 212 -29.07 37.58 10.27
N GLU A 213 -28.51 37.67 11.48
CA GLU A 213 -29.29 37.98 12.68
C GLU A 213 -29.79 39.43 12.62
N VAL A 214 -31.03 39.62 12.14
CA VAL A 214 -31.67 40.94 12.14
C VAL A 214 -31.86 41.36 13.59
N PRO A 215 -31.35 42.52 14.04
CA PRO A 215 -31.61 42.99 15.39
C PRO A 215 -33.10 43.34 15.52
N VAL A 216 -33.91 42.39 15.98
CA VAL A 216 -35.36 42.55 16.26
C VAL A 216 -35.61 43.53 17.43
N ASN A 217 -34.55 44.04 18.05
CA ASN A 217 -34.55 44.74 19.34
C ASN A 217 -33.87 46.11 19.33
N ALA A 218 -33.60 46.69 18.15
CA ALA A 218 -32.98 48.01 18.04
C ALA A 218 -33.97 49.17 18.33
N VAL A 219 -33.45 50.31 18.76
CA VAL A 219 -34.23 51.57 18.83
C VAL A 219 -34.77 51.90 17.44
N GLY A 220 -36.03 52.31 17.34
CA GLY A 220 -36.68 52.60 16.06
C GLY A 220 -37.45 51.44 15.43
N THR A 221 -37.30 50.22 15.95
CA THR A 221 -38.03 49.05 15.46
C THR A 221 -39.47 49.04 15.97
N ASN A 222 -40.45 48.92 15.06
CA ASN A 222 -41.83 48.70 15.46
C ASN A 222 -42.03 47.27 15.95
N LEU A 223 -42.43 47.14 17.20
CA LEU A 223 -42.65 45.88 17.89
C LEU A 223 -44.10 45.38 17.74
N LEU A 224 -45.01 46.18 17.18
CA LEU A 224 -46.41 45.78 17.00
C LEU A 224 -46.63 45.08 15.68
N LEU A 225 -47.38 43.99 15.68
CA LEU A 225 -47.84 43.31 14.47
C LEU A 225 -49.16 43.92 13.99
N GLY A 226 -49.37 43.97 12.67
CA GLY A 226 -50.63 44.33 12.02
C GLY A 226 -50.87 45.84 11.92
N THR A 227 -49.87 46.66 12.21
CA THR A 227 -49.99 48.13 12.13
C THR A 227 -49.77 48.63 10.72
N SER A 228 -50.26 49.84 10.40
CA SER A 228 -50.17 50.39 9.04
C SER A 228 -50.01 51.91 9.05
N LYS A 229 -49.32 52.44 8.04
CA LYS A 229 -49.27 53.87 7.72
C LYS A 229 -50.57 54.38 7.08
N THR A 230 -51.35 53.49 6.50
CA THR A 230 -52.61 53.85 5.84
C THR A 230 -53.65 54.28 6.88
N LEU A 231 -54.31 55.40 6.63
CA LEU A 231 -55.39 55.90 7.48
C LEU A 231 -56.59 54.95 7.42
N ASN A 232 -56.98 54.42 8.58
CA ASN A 232 -58.17 53.59 8.76
C ASN A 232 -59.22 54.36 9.55
N THR A 233 -60.50 54.13 9.24
CA THR A 233 -61.63 54.75 9.94
C THR A 233 -62.61 53.69 10.40
N VAL A 234 -62.90 53.67 11.70
CA VAL A 234 -63.96 52.86 12.31
C VAL A 234 -65.12 53.77 12.63
N THR A 235 -66.33 53.48 12.15
CA THR A 235 -67.51 54.35 12.31
C THR A 235 -68.39 53.98 13.50
N ASN A 236 -68.14 52.85 14.14
CA ASN A 236 -68.96 52.26 15.19
C ASN A 236 -68.16 51.92 16.46
N ALA A 237 -67.15 52.72 16.80
CA ALA A 237 -66.36 52.51 18.01
C ALA A 237 -67.20 52.82 19.27
N THR A 238 -67.17 51.93 20.26
CA THR A 238 -67.95 52.03 21.52
C THR A 238 -67.14 51.47 22.69
N GLY A 239 -67.73 51.44 23.89
CA GLY A 239 -67.08 50.90 25.09
C GLY A 239 -65.80 51.66 25.41
N TRP A 240 -64.76 50.94 25.83
CA TRP A 240 -63.42 51.50 25.99
C TRP A 240 -62.64 51.57 24.67
N ASN A 241 -62.83 50.56 23.80
CA ASN A 241 -62.16 50.44 22.50
C ASN A 241 -62.84 49.38 21.59
N THR A 242 -64.12 49.09 21.80
CA THR A 242 -64.83 48.08 21.01
C THR A 242 -64.84 48.49 19.53
N ASN A 243 -64.62 47.53 18.63
CA ASN A 243 -64.45 47.69 17.17
C ASN A 243 -63.17 48.42 16.72
N LEU A 244 -62.32 48.86 17.64
CA LEU A 244 -60.97 49.35 17.33
C LEU A 244 -59.95 48.22 17.39
N PRO A 245 -58.84 48.32 16.65
CA PRO A 245 -57.81 47.29 16.66
C PRO A 245 -57.10 47.23 18.02
N VAL A 246 -56.68 46.02 18.35
CA VAL A 246 -55.78 45.73 19.46
C VAL A 246 -54.55 45.07 18.85
N TYR A 247 -53.39 45.68 19.05
CA TYR A 247 -52.13 45.23 18.48
C TYR A 247 -51.34 44.42 19.49
N GLN A 248 -50.86 43.26 19.06
CA GLN A 248 -49.99 42.39 19.84
C GLN A 248 -48.53 42.78 19.58
N ALA A 249 -47.71 42.76 20.63
CA ALA A 249 -46.26 42.92 20.48
C ALA A 249 -45.62 41.61 19.99
N SER A 250 -44.68 41.69 19.06
CA SER A 250 -43.87 40.55 18.59
C SER A 250 -42.93 40.03 19.67
N MET A 251 -42.55 40.89 20.62
CA MET A 251 -41.83 40.52 21.83
C MET A 251 -42.78 40.43 23.02
N LYS A 252 -42.77 39.30 23.73
CA LYS A 252 -43.71 39.06 24.83
C LYS A 252 -43.11 39.37 26.20
N LYS A 253 -41.83 39.08 26.45
CA LYS A 253 -41.20 39.25 27.77
C LYS A 253 -40.19 40.39 27.76
N VAL A 254 -40.18 41.16 28.84
CA VAL A 254 -39.18 42.22 29.09
C VAL A 254 -38.05 41.64 29.93
N ASP A 255 -36.85 41.50 29.36
CA ASP A 255 -35.73 40.81 30.02
C ASP A 255 -34.93 41.69 31.01
N SER A 256 -35.06 43.00 30.90
CA SER A 256 -34.45 44.00 31.78
C SER A 256 -35.34 45.24 31.85
N ASP A 257 -35.26 46.03 32.91
CA ASP A 257 -36.01 47.29 33.03
C ASP A 257 -35.77 48.16 31.79
N THR A 258 -36.79 48.27 30.94
CA THR A 258 -36.64 48.84 29.60
C THR A 258 -37.66 49.94 29.40
N THR A 259 -37.18 51.10 28.93
CA THR A 259 -38.05 52.19 28.50
C THR A 259 -38.59 51.92 27.11
N TYR A 260 -39.89 52.05 26.95
CA TYR A 260 -40.61 51.94 25.70
C TYR A 260 -41.31 53.25 25.38
N THR A 261 -41.51 53.50 24.09
CA THR A 261 -42.37 54.57 23.58
C THR A 261 -43.43 53.96 22.67
N ALA A 262 -44.70 54.24 22.97
CA ALA A 262 -45.82 53.91 22.11
C ALA A 262 -46.40 55.19 21.52
N ARG A 263 -46.72 55.17 20.23
CA ARG A 263 -47.28 56.34 19.52
C ARG A 263 -48.32 55.89 18.51
N ALA A 264 -49.39 56.67 18.37
CA ALA A 264 -50.38 56.50 17.30
C ALA A 264 -50.88 57.86 16.84
N TRP A 265 -51.14 58.01 15.53
CA TRP A 265 -51.90 59.15 15.03
C TRP A 265 -53.38 58.84 15.16
N ILE A 266 -54.14 59.72 15.82
CA ILE A 266 -55.55 59.50 16.17
C ILE A 266 -56.34 60.76 15.80
N SER A 267 -57.55 60.57 15.29
CA SER A 267 -58.52 61.61 14.96
C SER A 267 -59.92 61.16 15.40
N PRO A 268 -60.28 61.35 16.68
CA PRO A 268 -61.59 60.92 17.19
C PRO A 268 -62.69 61.96 16.92
N ALA A 269 -63.89 61.52 16.56
CA ALA A 269 -64.98 62.43 16.23
C ALA A 269 -65.68 63.04 17.46
N SER A 270 -65.95 62.23 18.49
CA SER A 270 -66.89 62.64 19.56
C SER A 270 -66.34 62.58 20.97
N ASN A 271 -65.24 61.86 21.22
CA ASN A 271 -64.71 61.63 22.57
C ASN A 271 -63.19 61.68 22.60
N TYR A 272 -62.62 62.00 23.76
CA TYR A 272 -61.17 62.02 23.93
C TYR A 272 -60.59 60.61 23.84
N MET A 273 -59.45 60.47 23.16
CA MET A 273 -58.78 59.18 22.97
C MET A 273 -57.26 59.26 23.11
N CYS A 274 -56.62 58.15 23.47
CA CYS A 274 -55.17 58.04 23.53
C CYS A 274 -54.70 56.65 23.10
N VAL A 275 -53.38 56.52 22.84
CA VAL A 275 -52.74 55.21 22.78
C VAL A 275 -52.55 54.68 24.20
N GLN A 276 -52.80 53.40 24.41
CA GLN A 276 -52.61 52.72 25.68
C GLN A 276 -51.78 51.46 25.49
N VAL A 277 -50.72 51.32 26.27
CA VAL A 277 -49.93 50.10 26.42
C VAL A 277 -50.44 49.34 27.64
N VAL A 278 -50.63 48.04 27.49
CA VAL A 278 -51.02 47.13 28.58
C VAL A 278 -49.94 46.08 28.75
N TRP A 279 -49.48 45.89 29.97
CA TRP A 279 -48.55 44.81 30.32
C TRP A 279 -49.03 44.08 31.57
N LYS A 280 -48.60 42.82 31.71
CA LYS A 280 -48.91 41.97 32.86
C LYS A 280 -47.66 41.76 33.71
N ASP A 281 -47.82 41.82 35.02
CA ASP A 281 -46.76 41.42 35.95
C ASP A 281 -46.69 39.88 36.10
N ALA A 282 -45.72 39.40 36.86
CA ALA A 282 -45.54 37.96 37.10
C ALA A 282 -46.73 37.27 37.79
N SER A 283 -47.61 38.03 38.45
CA SER A 283 -48.84 37.53 39.07
C SER A 283 -50.04 37.55 38.12
N GLY A 284 -49.87 38.09 36.91
CA GLY A 284 -50.90 38.22 35.90
C GLY A 284 -51.76 39.49 36.02
N ASN A 285 -51.43 40.42 36.92
CA ASN A 285 -52.18 41.68 37.02
C ASN A 285 -51.86 42.60 35.85
N GLU A 286 -52.88 43.26 35.30
CA GLU A 286 -52.71 44.24 34.24
C GLU A 286 -52.28 45.60 34.78
N HIS A 287 -51.36 46.22 34.06
CA HIS A 287 -50.88 47.58 34.27
C HIS A 287 -51.05 48.35 32.95
N PHE A 288 -51.31 49.65 33.06
CA PHE A 288 -51.71 50.49 31.94
C PHE A 288 -50.81 51.72 31.82
N GLY A 289 -50.38 52.04 30.60
CA GLY A 289 -49.65 53.25 30.26
C GLY A 289 -50.38 54.01 29.15
N GLY A 290 -50.99 55.14 29.49
CA GLY A 290 -51.73 55.97 28.54
C GLY A 290 -50.92 57.15 28.03
N GLY A 291 -51.02 57.44 26.73
CA GLY A 291 -50.41 58.62 26.12
C GLY A 291 -51.20 59.90 26.40
N ASN A 292 -50.76 61.03 25.82
CA ASN A 292 -51.53 62.26 25.86
C ASN A 292 -52.89 62.09 25.15
N TRP A 293 -53.94 62.71 25.71
CA TRP A 293 -55.28 62.69 25.13
C TRP A 293 -55.38 63.56 23.87
N ILE A 294 -56.06 63.04 22.85
CA ILE A 294 -56.50 63.78 21.66
C ILE A 294 -57.97 64.13 21.85
N SER A 295 -58.29 65.42 21.80
CA SER A 295 -59.64 65.94 21.96
C SER A 295 -60.58 65.51 20.83
N ALA A 296 -61.87 65.43 21.14
CA ALA A 296 -62.91 65.21 20.14
C ALA A 296 -62.86 66.28 19.02
N GLY A 297 -62.97 65.85 17.77
CA GLY A 297 -62.97 66.71 16.59
C GLY A 297 -61.59 67.24 16.18
N THR A 298 -60.51 66.87 16.88
CA THR A 298 -59.13 67.20 16.50
C THR A 298 -58.36 65.96 16.06
N SER A 299 -57.14 66.16 15.57
CA SER A 299 -56.25 65.06 15.21
C SER A 299 -54.82 65.33 15.65
N GLY A 300 -54.07 64.27 15.94
CA GLY A 300 -52.70 64.40 16.37
C GLY A 300 -52.12 63.08 16.86
N TYR A 301 -50.87 63.16 17.31
CA TYR A 301 -50.19 62.01 17.89
C TYR A 301 -50.45 61.92 19.38
N SER A 302 -50.92 60.75 19.81
CA SER A 302 -50.88 60.34 21.21
C SER A 302 -49.60 59.53 21.41
N THR A 303 -48.80 59.93 22.39
CA THR A 303 -47.51 59.30 22.71
C THR A 303 -47.46 58.97 24.19
N TRP A 304 -47.12 57.72 24.51
CA TRP A 304 -46.76 57.26 25.84
C TRP A 304 -45.28 56.90 25.86
N THR A 305 -44.57 57.29 26.92
CA THR A 305 -43.21 56.83 27.19
C THR A 305 -43.13 56.38 28.65
N GLY A 306 -42.62 55.18 28.88
CA GLY A 306 -42.51 54.64 30.22
C GLY A 306 -41.61 53.42 30.31
N THR A 307 -41.13 53.15 31.52
CA THR A 307 -40.31 51.97 31.82
C THR A 307 -41.20 50.81 32.22
N ILE A 308 -41.07 49.69 31.52
CA ILE A 308 -41.70 48.42 31.90
C ILE A 308 -40.64 47.59 32.64
N PRO A 309 -40.90 47.18 33.90
CA PRO A 309 -39.96 46.38 34.68
C PRO A 309 -39.63 45.02 34.05
N ALA A 310 -38.43 44.53 34.36
CA ALA A 310 -37.98 43.19 34.00
C ALA A 310 -38.94 42.11 34.51
N GLY A 311 -39.16 41.07 33.72
CA GLY A 311 -40.05 39.96 34.03
C GLY A 311 -41.52 40.19 33.63
N ASN A 312 -41.93 41.42 33.35
CA ASN A 312 -43.27 41.71 32.87
C ASN A 312 -43.47 41.32 31.41
N ILE A 313 -44.74 41.15 31.02
CA ILE A 313 -45.14 40.74 29.68
C ILE A 313 -45.94 41.85 29.02
N ILE A 314 -45.48 42.36 27.87
CA ILE A 314 -46.26 43.32 27.09
C ILE A 314 -47.42 42.54 26.45
N ASP A 315 -48.65 42.87 26.85
CA ASP A 315 -49.84 42.12 26.45
C ASP A 315 -50.45 42.70 25.17
N ARG A 316 -50.64 44.02 25.11
CA ARG A 316 -51.27 44.68 23.95
C ARG A 316 -51.01 46.18 23.92
N VAL A 317 -51.17 46.77 22.73
CA VAL A 317 -51.32 48.21 22.52
C VAL A 317 -52.66 48.47 21.85
N ALA A 318 -53.44 49.40 22.39
CA ALA A 318 -54.77 49.74 21.89
C ALA A 318 -54.94 51.26 21.79
N ILE A 319 -55.94 51.69 21.04
CA ILE A 319 -56.45 53.06 21.06
C ILE A 319 -57.73 53.04 21.88
N VAL A 320 -57.79 53.85 22.95
CA VAL A 320 -58.86 53.78 23.94
C VAL A 320 -59.53 55.13 24.14
N PHE A 321 -60.82 55.10 24.45
CA PHE A 321 -61.54 56.27 24.95
C PHE A 321 -61.11 56.59 26.39
N SER A 322 -61.23 57.87 26.74
CA SER A 322 -61.06 58.37 28.11
C SER A 322 -62.06 57.79 29.11
N ASP A 323 -63.27 57.49 28.64
CA ASP A 323 -64.36 56.91 29.40
C ASP A 323 -65.10 55.86 28.55
N GLN A 324 -65.84 54.96 29.21
CA GLN A 324 -66.67 53.98 28.52
C GLN A 324 -67.80 54.65 27.73
N GLN A 325 -67.88 54.37 26.44
CA GLN A 325 -68.86 54.97 25.52
C GLN A 325 -70.07 54.05 25.27
N SER A 326 -71.28 54.55 25.52
CA SER A 326 -72.53 53.85 25.19
C SER A 326 -73.02 54.14 23.77
N THR A 327 -72.52 55.20 23.13
CA THR A 327 -72.92 55.65 21.80
C THR A 327 -71.76 55.47 20.83
N ALA A 328 -72.06 54.97 19.63
CA ALA A 328 -71.08 54.79 18.57
C ALA A 328 -70.44 56.13 18.16
N SER A 329 -69.11 56.14 18.04
CA SER A 329 -68.34 57.27 17.53
C SER A 329 -67.42 56.83 16.38
N SER A 330 -67.14 57.75 15.47
CA SER A 330 -66.18 57.54 14.39
C SER A 330 -64.77 57.90 14.88
N VAL A 331 -63.79 57.04 14.57
CA VAL A 331 -62.39 57.24 14.94
C VAL A 331 -61.52 56.87 13.76
N SER A 332 -60.69 57.81 13.31
CA SER A 332 -59.64 57.52 12.33
C SER A 332 -58.28 57.39 13.00
N TYR A 333 -57.47 56.45 12.54
CA TYR A 333 -56.15 56.18 13.10
C TYR A 333 -55.18 55.60 12.07
N CYS A 334 -53.89 55.81 12.32
CA CYS A 334 -52.78 55.13 11.63
C CYS A 334 -51.51 55.21 12.48
N GLU A 335 -50.44 54.61 11.95
CA GLU A 335 -49.09 54.76 12.47
C GLU A 335 -48.94 54.35 13.94
N THR A 336 -49.73 53.36 14.39
CA THR A 336 -49.53 52.78 15.72
C THR A 336 -48.18 52.05 15.75
N LYS A 337 -47.35 52.39 16.73
CA LYS A 337 -46.01 51.83 16.92
C LYS A 337 -45.71 51.68 18.40
N LEU A 338 -44.99 50.62 18.75
CA LEU A 338 -44.30 50.45 20.02
C LEU A 338 -42.83 50.22 19.72
N GLU A 339 -41.94 50.94 20.39
CA GLU A 339 -40.49 50.81 20.19
C GLU A 339 -39.73 50.96 21.50
N LYS A 340 -38.51 50.41 21.55
CA LYS A 340 -37.59 50.64 22.66
C LYS A 340 -37.01 52.04 22.61
N GLY A 341 -36.85 52.67 23.76
CA GLY A 341 -36.28 54.01 23.92
C GLY A 341 -37.31 55.03 24.39
N SER A 342 -36.81 56.23 24.72
CA SER A 342 -37.60 57.34 25.26
C SER A 342 -38.04 58.36 24.20
N ILE A 343 -37.71 58.13 22.94
CA ILE A 343 -37.97 59.07 21.83
C ILE A 343 -38.75 58.32 20.76
N ALA A 344 -39.90 58.88 20.38
CA ALA A 344 -40.67 58.36 19.27
C ALA A 344 -39.95 58.63 17.94
N THR A 345 -39.84 57.61 17.10
CA THR A 345 -39.32 57.71 15.74
C THR A 345 -40.44 57.51 14.71
N ASP A 346 -40.15 57.76 13.44
CA ASP A 346 -41.14 57.61 12.36
C ASP A 346 -41.68 56.18 12.27
N TRP A 347 -42.93 56.04 11.84
CA TRP A 347 -43.55 54.72 11.71
C TRP A 347 -42.85 53.84 10.67
N CYS A 348 -42.61 52.60 11.04
CA CYS A 348 -42.14 51.52 10.16
C CYS A 348 -42.99 50.26 10.40
N PRO A 349 -43.08 49.33 9.43
CA PRO A 349 -43.74 48.04 9.66
C PRO A 349 -42.93 47.18 10.64
N ASN A 350 -43.57 46.17 11.24
CA ASN A 350 -42.84 45.20 12.06
C ASN A 350 -41.83 44.42 11.18
N PRO A 351 -40.58 44.21 11.60
CA PRO A 351 -39.63 43.40 10.84
C PRO A 351 -40.13 41.99 10.49
N ALA A 352 -40.97 41.37 11.33
CA ALA A 352 -41.56 40.07 11.06
C ALA A 352 -42.60 40.09 9.92
N GLU A 353 -43.10 41.27 9.56
CA GLU A 353 -44.09 41.47 8.48
C GLU A 353 -43.43 41.95 7.18
N ILE A 354 -42.13 42.23 7.23
CA ILE A 354 -41.34 42.64 6.09
C ILE A 354 -40.43 41.46 5.71
N LEU A 355 -40.97 40.50 4.96
CA LEU A 355 -40.12 39.68 4.10
C LEU A 355 -39.86 40.49 2.84
N THR A 356 -38.80 41.30 2.80
CA THR A 356 -38.48 41.97 1.53
C THR A 356 -37.98 40.94 0.51
N GLN A 357 -38.26 41.17 -0.77
CA GLN A 357 -37.59 40.44 -1.87
C GLN A 357 -36.06 40.54 -1.77
N SER A 358 -35.55 41.61 -1.13
CA SER A 358 -34.13 41.80 -0.81
C SER A 358 -33.65 40.81 0.26
N ASP A 359 -34.46 40.51 1.28
CA ASP A 359 -34.12 39.53 2.32
C ASP A 359 -34.19 38.12 1.77
N TYR A 360 -35.15 37.84 0.89
CA TYR A 360 -35.18 36.60 0.12
C TYR A 360 -33.96 36.47 -0.81
N ALA A 361 -33.53 37.57 -1.46
CA ALA A 361 -32.35 37.60 -2.30
C ALA A 361 -31.05 37.45 -1.49
N LYS A 362 -30.94 38.02 -0.28
CA LYS A 362 -29.82 37.82 0.64
C LYS A 362 -29.74 36.37 1.12
N ILE A 363 -30.88 35.75 1.47
CA ILE A 363 -30.95 34.33 1.85
C ILE A 363 -30.54 33.44 0.67
N LYS A 364 -30.96 33.78 -0.56
CA LYS A 364 -30.64 33.01 -1.78
C LYS A 364 -29.19 33.23 -2.26
N ALA A 365 -28.64 34.42 -2.06
CA ALA A 365 -27.23 34.75 -2.35
C ALA A 365 -26.25 34.22 -1.30
N ASN A 366 -26.72 34.04 -0.06
CA ASN A 366 -25.94 33.44 1.04
C ASN A 366 -26.24 31.94 1.22
N GLN A 367 -26.80 31.25 0.21
CA GLN A 367 -26.70 29.80 0.23
C GLN A 367 -25.21 29.45 0.18
N PRO A 368 -24.66 28.75 1.19
CA PRO A 368 -23.27 28.33 1.14
C PRO A 368 -23.07 27.50 -0.13
N ASP A 369 -22.07 27.86 -0.93
CA ASP A 369 -21.64 27.03 -2.04
C ASP A 369 -21.09 25.73 -1.47
N LEU A 370 -21.92 24.68 -1.53
CA LEU A 370 -21.57 23.34 -1.07
C LEU A 370 -20.94 22.49 -2.19
N SER A 371 -20.80 23.03 -3.41
CA SER A 371 -20.29 22.26 -4.57
C SER A 371 -18.83 21.82 -4.41
N GLY A 372 -18.06 22.54 -3.59
CA GLY A 372 -16.68 22.22 -3.23
C GLY A 372 -16.50 21.38 -1.95
N PHE A 373 -17.59 20.87 -1.35
CA PHE A 373 -17.49 19.89 -0.27
C PHE A 373 -17.70 18.49 -0.84
N GLN A 374 -16.71 17.60 -0.69
CA GLN A 374 -16.95 16.17 -0.93
C GLN A 374 -18.11 15.71 -0.04
N LYS A 375 -19.02 14.90 -0.58
CA LYS A 375 -20.06 14.29 0.24
C LYS A 375 -19.40 13.41 1.28
N ALA A 376 -20.00 13.30 2.46
CA ALA A 376 -19.51 12.40 3.50
C ALA A 376 -19.30 10.96 2.97
N SER A 377 -20.13 10.53 2.01
CA SER A 377 -19.97 9.26 1.29
C SER A 377 -18.66 9.14 0.51
N ASP A 378 -18.21 10.23 -0.10
CA ASP A 378 -17.02 10.25 -0.95
C ASP A 378 -15.76 10.18 -0.08
N VAL A 379 -15.75 10.91 1.04
CA VAL A 379 -14.70 10.82 2.06
C VAL A 379 -14.67 9.42 2.69
N GLN A 380 -15.82 8.86 3.04
CA GLN A 380 -15.93 7.50 3.60
C GLN A 380 -15.40 6.46 2.62
N THR A 381 -15.70 6.62 1.31
CA THR A 381 -15.23 5.74 0.25
C THR A 381 -13.71 5.83 0.09
N ALA A 382 -13.15 7.05 0.06
CA ALA A 382 -11.72 7.26 -0.03
C ALA A 382 -10.96 6.66 1.16
N ILE A 383 -11.46 6.84 2.39
CA ILE A 383 -10.89 6.21 3.60
C ILE A 383 -10.95 4.69 3.51
N THR A 384 -12.09 4.13 3.10
CA THR A 384 -12.26 2.67 2.98
C THR A 384 -11.30 2.07 1.97
N ASN A 385 -11.13 2.72 0.82
CA ASN A 385 -10.18 2.28 -0.20
C ASN A 385 -8.73 2.33 0.30
N ALA A 386 -8.33 3.45 0.94
CA ALA A 386 -6.99 3.57 1.53
C ALA A 386 -6.73 2.50 2.60
N LEU A 387 -7.72 2.19 3.45
CA LEU A 387 -7.61 1.12 4.45
C LEU A 387 -7.44 -0.26 3.81
N SER A 388 -8.17 -0.50 2.72
CA SER A 388 -8.08 -1.74 1.95
C SER A 388 -6.69 -1.91 1.33
N ASP A 389 -6.12 -0.85 0.75
CA ASP A 389 -4.79 -0.86 0.17
C ASP A 389 -3.70 -1.13 1.23
N VAL A 390 -3.82 -0.50 2.40
CA VAL A 390 -2.92 -0.76 3.54
C VAL A 390 -3.01 -2.21 3.98
N ASN A 391 -4.23 -2.73 4.19
CA ASN A 391 -4.43 -4.12 4.61
C ASN A 391 -3.85 -5.12 3.58
N ALA A 392 -4.04 -4.86 2.28
CA ALA A 392 -3.45 -5.69 1.24
C ALA A 392 -1.92 -5.68 1.31
N LYS A 393 -1.31 -4.51 1.56
CA LYS A 393 0.16 -4.38 1.66
C LYS A 393 0.74 -5.05 2.91
N VAL A 394 0.06 -4.93 4.04
CA VAL A 394 0.43 -5.63 5.29
C VAL A 394 0.43 -7.13 5.05
N LYS A 395 -0.62 -7.66 4.42
CA LYS A 395 -0.72 -9.09 4.11
C LYS A 395 0.39 -9.57 3.16
N GLU A 396 0.76 -8.73 2.20
CA GLU A 396 1.87 -8.99 1.28
C GLU A 396 3.22 -9.07 2.03
N LEU A 397 3.41 -8.21 3.04
CA LEU A 397 4.60 -8.21 3.90
C LEU A 397 4.64 -9.42 4.83
N GLU A 398 3.52 -9.75 5.48
CA GLU A 398 3.38 -10.97 6.30
C GLU A 398 3.79 -12.20 5.47
N THR A 399 3.31 -12.30 4.24
CA THR A 399 3.65 -13.40 3.32
C THR A 399 5.13 -13.44 2.94
N LYS A 400 5.80 -12.28 2.84
CA LYS A 400 7.24 -12.22 2.55
C LYS A 400 8.08 -12.59 3.78
N ILE A 401 7.65 -12.19 4.96
CA ILE A 401 8.28 -12.55 6.23
C ILE A 401 8.19 -14.06 6.45
N ASP A 402 7.01 -14.65 6.23
CA ASP A 402 6.79 -16.11 6.36
C ASP A 402 7.66 -16.94 5.40
N LYS A 403 8.11 -16.36 4.29
CA LYS A 403 9.03 -17.04 3.35
C LYS A 403 10.50 -16.98 3.76
N LEU A 404 10.84 -16.10 4.70
CA LEU A 404 12.20 -15.90 5.21
C LEU A 404 12.44 -16.67 6.52
N SER A 405 11.36 -17.00 7.25
CA SER A 405 11.34 -17.93 8.39
C SER A 405 11.24 -19.38 7.94
#